data_AF-A0A8J8C456-F1
#
_entry.id   AF-A0A8J8C456-F1
#
_cell.length_a   1.000
_cell.length_b   1.000
_cell.length_c   1.000
_cell.angle_alpha   90.00
_cell.angle_beta   90.00
_cell.angle_gamma   90.00
#
_symmetry.space_group_name_H-M   'P 1'
#
loop_
_entity.id
_entity.type
_entity.pdbx_description
1 polymer ?
#
loop_
_entity_poly.entity_id
_entity_poly.type
_entity_poly.pdbx_seq_one_letter_code
_entity_poly.pdbx_strand_id
1 'polypeptide(L)'
;MKGKTQVVFVFVLILILFSMTGGTPGFQINVSGSQYVVLYDMYHSFNTEGKYSKMSSQLQASFIVEFSHEIVTESRLSSCDIFVITTPITTFSTGEVYNIGKFVEEGGGLLLMGTGWYWVDYHKRPIEEYPLNQIAREFGVVINNDGVLDPTDYEPSRDPGFAIFTNFAVHPVTDGLASIHSGVVSSLSMTGSAVPIVMGDEDSYSGYHEKTYGVGEYPPIVAALEYGKGRVIIIGQDTFLSDFDLEKYSNLKFGLNIFDWLSPTVVPPTDNDNDNDGYPHPYDCNDNDASIYPGAIELCDGKDNDCDGVVDEDFDKDGDGCTTCGGDCNDNDASIYPGAIELCDGKDNDCDGAIDEDFDKDGDGYTTCGGDCNDNDASVYPGATELDDGKDNDCDGLIDEGLAEDKDHDGYSLPSDCDDNDASVHPGAIELCDKKDNDCDGTVDDDFDKDGDGYTTCGGDYNDNDASIHPGAIELCDRKDNDCDGLIDEDFDKDGDGYTTCGGDYNDNDASIYPGAIELCDRKDNDCD
;
A
#
# COMPACT_ATOMS: atom_id res chain seq x y z
N MET A 1 -26.86 -53.98 72.10
CA MET A 1 -25.52 -54.39 71.63
C MET A 1 -25.45 -54.13 70.13
N LYS A 2 -24.46 -53.33 69.69
CA LYS A 2 -23.79 -53.28 68.37
C LYS A 2 -24.70 -53.36 67.11
N GLY A 3 -24.83 -52.30 66.31
CA GLY A 3 -23.83 -51.81 65.34
C GLY A 3 -24.40 -52.05 63.92
N LYS A 4 -24.04 -51.37 62.83
CA LYS A 4 -23.10 -50.30 62.52
C LYS A 4 -23.58 -49.69 61.20
N THR A 5 -23.45 -48.38 61.08
CA THR A 5 -23.38 -47.59 59.84
C THR A 5 -22.28 -48.14 58.91
N GLN A 6 -22.54 -48.24 57.61
CA GLN A 6 -21.50 -48.33 56.59
C GLN A 6 -21.84 -47.40 55.42
N VAL A 7 -21.14 -46.27 55.41
CA VAL A 7 -20.77 -45.53 54.21
C VAL A 7 -19.49 -46.21 53.71
N VAL A 8 -19.45 -46.61 52.43
CA VAL A 8 -18.21 -46.99 51.74
C VAL A 8 -18.23 -46.33 50.38
N PHE A 9 -17.51 -45.21 50.27
CA PHE A 9 -17.00 -44.68 49.02
C PHE A 9 -15.98 -45.68 48.47
N VAL A 10 -16.17 -46.12 47.23
CA VAL A 10 -15.19 -46.92 46.49
C VAL A 10 -14.36 -45.96 45.66
N PHE A 11 -13.19 -45.58 46.17
CA PHE A 11 -12.10 -45.07 45.34
C PHE A 11 -11.46 -46.26 44.63
N VAL A 12 -11.48 -46.25 43.29
CA VAL A 12 -10.72 -47.21 42.48
C VAL A 12 -9.26 -46.76 42.47
N LEU A 13 -8.43 -47.43 43.28
CA LEU A 13 -6.98 -47.31 43.24
C LEU A 13 -6.45 -48.30 42.19
N ILE A 14 -5.98 -47.81 41.05
CA ILE A 14 -5.33 -48.65 40.03
C ILE A 14 -3.91 -48.99 40.50
N LEU A 15 -3.70 -50.24 40.93
CA LEU A 15 -2.38 -50.84 41.14
C LEU A 15 -1.81 -51.26 39.78
N ILE A 16 -0.72 -50.62 39.34
CA ILE A 16 0.09 -51.11 38.21
C ILE A 16 1.16 -52.05 38.75
N LEU A 17 1.05 -53.33 38.41
CA LEU A 17 2.08 -54.36 38.58
C LEU A 17 3.11 -54.23 37.45
N PHE A 18 4.35 -53.84 37.74
CA PHE A 18 5.47 -53.98 36.81
C PHE A 18 6.29 -55.25 37.13
N SER A 19 6.31 -56.18 36.17
CA SER A 19 7.27 -57.28 36.08
C SER A 19 8.60 -56.74 35.57
N MET A 20 9.67 -56.90 36.34
CA MET A 20 11.01 -56.50 35.94
C MET A 20 11.63 -57.49 34.94
N THR A 21 11.78 -57.10 33.67
CA THR A 21 12.92 -57.50 32.83
C THR A 21 13.13 -56.51 31.68
N GLY A 22 14.34 -55.94 31.58
CA GLY A 22 14.95 -55.50 30.32
C GLY A 22 14.69 -54.04 29.91
N GLY A 23 15.73 -53.21 29.96
CA GLY A 23 15.64 -51.75 29.79
C GLY A 23 15.36 -51.23 28.37
N THR A 24 14.61 -50.14 28.35
CA THR A 24 14.72 -48.96 27.48
C THR A 24 14.29 -47.75 28.34
N PRO A 25 14.81 -46.53 28.14
CA PRO A 25 14.46 -45.40 29.00
C PRO A 25 13.01 -45.00 28.74
N GLY A 26 12.16 -45.28 29.73
CA GLY A 26 10.74 -44.95 29.72
C GLY A 26 10.53 -43.45 29.82
N PHE A 27 9.78 -42.92 28.86
CA PHE A 27 9.12 -41.63 28.92
C PHE A 27 8.12 -41.67 30.09
N GLN A 28 8.38 -40.90 31.15
CA GLN A 28 7.48 -40.75 32.28
C GLN A 28 6.50 -39.60 31.94
N ILE A 29 5.25 -39.92 31.64
CA ILE A 29 4.19 -38.91 31.53
C ILE A 29 3.72 -38.58 32.95
N ASN A 30 4.06 -37.38 33.42
CA ASN A 30 3.42 -36.76 34.57
C ASN A 30 1.98 -36.40 34.17
N VAL A 31 0.98 -37.18 34.58
CA VAL A 31 -0.44 -36.78 34.46
C VAL A 31 -0.85 -36.15 35.78
N SER A 32 -0.70 -34.83 35.85
CA SER A 32 -1.21 -33.97 36.91
C SER A 32 -1.92 -32.78 36.26
N GLY A 33 -3.08 -33.06 35.65
CA GLY A 33 -4.03 -32.04 35.20
C GLY A 33 -5.43 -32.55 35.51
N SER A 34 -6.28 -31.70 36.08
CA SER A 34 -7.71 -31.99 36.26
C SER A 34 -8.29 -32.30 34.87
N GLN A 35 -8.70 -33.53 34.60
CA GLN A 35 -9.39 -33.84 33.34
C GLN A 35 -10.81 -33.25 33.41
N TYR A 36 -11.19 -32.47 32.40
CA TYR A 36 -12.54 -31.93 32.26
C TYR A 36 -13.54 -33.04 31.95
N VAL A 37 -14.79 -32.88 32.36
CA VAL A 37 -15.87 -33.86 32.17
C VAL A 37 -16.82 -33.37 31.08
N VAL A 38 -16.92 -34.17 30.01
CA VAL A 38 -17.94 -34.02 28.96
C VAL A 38 -19.10 -34.96 29.29
N LEU A 39 -20.29 -34.40 29.44
CA LEU A 39 -21.50 -35.15 29.75
C LEU A 39 -22.48 -35.10 28.58
N TYR A 40 -22.71 -36.25 27.96
CA TYR A 40 -23.75 -36.42 26.95
C TYR A 40 -25.09 -36.71 27.62
N ASP A 41 -26.11 -35.97 27.22
CA ASP A 41 -27.49 -36.33 27.54
C ASP A 41 -27.91 -37.57 26.75
N MET A 42 -28.35 -38.60 27.45
CA MET A 42 -28.98 -39.81 26.88
C MET A 42 -30.45 -39.91 27.28
N TYR A 43 -30.92 -39.04 28.18
CA TYR A 43 -32.30 -39.07 28.63
C TYR A 43 -33.23 -38.53 27.54
N HIS A 44 -32.81 -37.47 26.83
CA HIS A 44 -33.59 -36.92 25.72
C HIS A 44 -33.08 -37.33 24.34
N SER A 45 -31.78 -37.58 24.22
CA SER A 45 -31.14 -37.94 22.95
C SER A 45 -31.28 -39.42 22.59
N PHE A 46 -31.31 -39.70 21.29
CA PHE A 46 -31.39 -41.07 20.76
C PHE A 46 -30.02 -41.54 20.23
N ASN A 47 -29.56 -42.70 20.72
CA ASN A 47 -28.43 -43.45 20.17
C ASN A 47 -27.08 -42.69 20.10
N THR A 48 -26.83 -41.75 21.02
CA THR A 48 -25.60 -40.94 21.06
C THR A 48 -24.34 -41.80 21.22
N GLU A 49 -24.30 -42.74 22.18
CA GLU A 49 -23.11 -43.57 22.46
C GLU A 49 -22.61 -44.34 21.22
N GLY A 50 -23.54 -44.86 20.41
CA GLY A 50 -23.19 -45.57 19.17
C GLY A 50 -22.89 -44.65 17.98
N LYS A 51 -23.41 -43.41 17.97
CA LYS A 51 -23.24 -42.47 16.86
C LYS A 51 -21.94 -41.67 16.95
N TYR A 52 -21.43 -41.42 18.16
CA TYR A 52 -20.26 -40.56 18.42
C TYR A 52 -19.11 -41.31 19.11
N SER A 53 -19.00 -42.63 18.89
CA SER A 53 -18.02 -43.47 19.59
C SER A 53 -16.58 -43.10 19.24
N LYS A 54 -16.31 -42.73 17.98
CA LYS A 54 -15.00 -42.28 17.52
C LYS A 54 -14.65 -40.92 18.11
N MET A 55 -15.57 -39.95 18.07
CA MET A 55 -15.33 -38.63 18.65
C MET A 55 -15.08 -38.73 20.16
N SER A 56 -15.89 -39.52 20.86
CA SER A 56 -15.71 -39.79 22.30
C SER A 56 -14.34 -40.41 22.59
N SER A 57 -13.85 -41.30 21.72
CA SER A 57 -12.51 -41.91 21.86
C SER A 57 -11.38 -40.90 21.67
N GLN A 58 -11.55 -39.91 20.78
CA GLN A 58 -10.58 -38.82 20.61
C GLN A 58 -10.56 -37.91 21.83
N LEU A 59 -11.73 -37.57 22.37
CA LEU A 59 -11.86 -36.73 23.57
C LEU A 59 -11.26 -37.37 24.81
N GLN A 60 -11.28 -38.69 24.94
CA GLN A 60 -10.71 -39.41 26.09
C GLN A 60 -9.21 -39.15 26.33
N ALA A 61 -8.49 -38.57 25.36
CA ALA A 61 -7.12 -38.11 25.56
C ALA A 61 -7.01 -36.97 26.59
N SER A 62 -8.00 -36.07 26.61
CA SER A 62 -8.00 -34.82 27.41
C SER A 62 -9.19 -34.70 28.37
N PHE A 63 -10.26 -35.47 28.12
CA PHE A 63 -11.54 -35.38 28.80
C PHE A 63 -11.97 -36.71 29.40
N ILE A 64 -12.74 -36.65 30.48
CA ILE A 64 -13.59 -37.74 30.95
C ILE A 64 -14.92 -37.63 30.20
N VAL A 65 -15.27 -38.64 29.41
CA VAL A 65 -16.53 -38.67 28.67
C VAL A 65 -17.55 -39.55 29.40
N GLU A 66 -18.69 -38.96 29.75
CA GLU A 66 -19.79 -39.63 30.45
C GLU A 66 -21.11 -39.54 29.66
N PHE A 67 -21.96 -40.56 29.81
CA PHE A 67 -23.27 -40.65 29.17
C PHE A 67 -24.37 -40.76 30.23
N SER A 68 -25.17 -39.70 30.42
CA SER A 68 -26.20 -39.63 31.45
C SER A 68 -27.56 -40.08 30.94
N HIS A 69 -28.11 -41.12 31.57
CA HIS A 69 -29.50 -41.58 31.33
C HIS A 69 -30.49 -41.03 32.37
N GLU A 70 -30.07 -40.02 33.12
CA GLU A 70 -30.85 -39.40 34.19
C GLU A 70 -31.40 -38.04 33.72
N ILE A 71 -32.51 -37.63 34.34
CA ILE A 71 -33.13 -36.31 34.11
C ILE A 71 -32.12 -35.18 34.40
N VAL A 72 -32.21 -34.07 33.66
CA VAL A 72 -31.26 -32.96 33.81
C VAL A 72 -31.54 -32.20 35.11
N THR A 73 -30.58 -32.21 36.03
CA THR A 73 -30.66 -31.51 37.32
C THR A 73 -29.43 -30.65 37.54
N GLU A 74 -29.56 -29.61 38.36
CA GLU A 74 -28.44 -28.77 38.79
C GLU A 74 -27.27 -29.60 39.35
N SER A 75 -27.55 -30.60 40.19
CA SER A 75 -26.52 -31.48 40.74
C SER A 75 -25.79 -32.28 39.68
N ARG A 76 -26.47 -32.69 38.60
CA ARG A 76 -25.87 -33.45 37.51
C ARG A 76 -25.04 -32.54 36.59
N LEU A 77 -25.53 -31.34 36.29
CA LEU A 77 -24.79 -30.35 35.51
C LEU A 77 -23.55 -29.83 36.27
N SER A 78 -23.62 -29.68 37.59
CA SER A 78 -22.46 -29.28 38.43
C SER A 78 -21.33 -30.30 38.46
N SER A 79 -21.54 -31.50 37.90
CA SER A 79 -20.53 -32.56 37.81
C SER A 79 -19.84 -32.65 36.46
N CYS A 80 -20.23 -31.79 35.50
CA CYS A 80 -19.60 -31.70 34.20
C CYS A 80 -19.13 -30.29 33.88
N ASP A 81 -18.18 -30.20 32.97
CA ASP A 81 -17.64 -28.95 32.46
C ASP A 81 -18.28 -28.58 31.12
N ILE A 82 -18.57 -29.61 30.30
CA ILE A 82 -19.25 -29.47 29.02
C ILE A 82 -20.48 -30.38 29.01
N PHE A 83 -21.65 -29.82 28.69
CA PHE A 83 -22.88 -30.57 28.51
C PHE A 83 -23.25 -30.64 27.01
N VAL A 84 -23.56 -31.85 26.54
CA VAL A 84 -23.79 -32.10 25.11
C VAL A 84 -25.18 -32.71 24.91
N ILE A 85 -25.97 -32.07 24.05
CA ILE A 85 -27.31 -32.54 23.66
C ILE A 85 -27.32 -32.76 22.15
N THR A 86 -27.57 -33.99 21.74
CA THR A 86 -27.59 -34.36 20.32
C THR A 86 -28.95 -34.96 19.95
N THR A 87 -29.67 -34.35 19.00
CA THR A 87 -30.95 -34.87 18.48
C THR A 87 -31.91 -35.33 19.57
N PRO A 88 -32.35 -34.41 20.45
CA PRO A 88 -33.32 -34.75 21.48
C PRO A 88 -34.67 -35.09 20.85
N ILE A 89 -35.21 -36.26 21.21
CA ILE A 89 -36.51 -36.76 20.72
C ILE A 89 -37.64 -36.63 21.76
N THR A 90 -37.29 -36.29 23.00
CA THR A 90 -38.25 -36.00 24.08
C THR A 90 -38.10 -34.54 24.52
N THR A 91 -39.20 -33.97 25.03
CA THR A 91 -39.25 -32.56 25.45
C THR A 91 -38.61 -32.34 26.81
N PHE A 92 -37.97 -31.19 26.99
CA PHE A 92 -37.45 -30.73 28.27
C PHE A 92 -38.54 -30.04 29.08
N SER A 93 -38.52 -30.23 30.39
CA SER A 93 -39.33 -29.43 31.31
C SER A 93 -38.75 -28.02 31.48
N THR A 94 -39.58 -27.07 31.90
CA THR A 94 -39.12 -25.69 32.17
C THR A 94 -37.99 -25.64 33.22
N GLY A 95 -37.99 -26.57 34.17
CA GLY A 95 -36.92 -26.67 35.16
C GLY A 95 -35.58 -27.15 34.57
N GLU A 96 -35.62 -28.04 33.58
CA GLU A 96 -34.41 -28.50 32.88
C GLU A 96 -33.81 -27.40 32.01
N VAL A 97 -34.65 -26.71 31.24
CA VAL A 97 -34.23 -25.55 30.43
C VAL A 97 -33.58 -24.48 31.33
N TYR A 98 -34.21 -24.17 32.47
CA TYR A 98 -33.65 -23.25 33.46
C TYR A 98 -32.30 -23.72 34.00
N ASN A 99 -32.17 -25.00 34.36
CA ASN A 99 -30.91 -25.55 34.89
C ASN A 99 -29.78 -25.48 33.86
N ILE A 100 -30.09 -25.73 32.58
CA ILE A 100 -29.12 -25.65 31.47
C ILE A 100 -28.67 -24.21 31.26
N GLY A 101 -29.61 -23.25 31.20
CA GLY A 101 -29.28 -21.84 31.09
C GLY A 101 -28.40 -21.36 32.24
N LYS A 102 -28.74 -21.74 33.48
CA LYS A 102 -27.94 -21.44 34.67
C LYS A 102 -26.53 -22.05 34.60
N PHE A 103 -26.40 -23.30 34.16
CA PHE A 103 -25.11 -23.96 34.02
C PHE A 103 -24.18 -23.20 33.06
N VAL A 104 -24.69 -22.75 31.93
CA VAL A 104 -23.92 -21.93 30.98
C VAL A 104 -23.58 -20.57 31.61
N GLU A 105 -24.55 -19.90 32.22
CA GLU A 105 -24.33 -18.60 32.88
C GLU A 105 -23.20 -18.66 33.92
N GLU A 106 -23.07 -19.78 34.63
CA GLU A 106 -22.06 -20.02 35.66
C GLU A 106 -20.67 -20.43 35.12
N GLY A 107 -20.51 -20.69 33.82
CA GLY A 107 -19.22 -21.00 33.19
C GLY A 107 -19.17 -22.32 32.40
N GLY A 108 -20.27 -23.06 32.34
CA GLY A 108 -20.34 -24.33 31.62
C GLY A 108 -20.31 -24.17 30.09
N GLY A 109 -19.69 -25.13 29.42
CA GLY A 109 -19.76 -25.25 27.95
C GLY A 109 -21.01 -26.03 27.52
N LEU A 110 -21.74 -25.54 26.52
CA LEU A 110 -22.92 -26.22 25.98
C LEU A 110 -22.79 -26.47 24.47
N LEU A 111 -22.96 -27.73 24.06
CA LEU A 111 -23.04 -28.12 22.66
C LEU A 111 -24.45 -28.64 22.34
N LEU A 112 -25.12 -27.95 21.41
CA LEU A 112 -26.43 -28.34 20.89
C LEU A 112 -26.29 -28.76 19.43
N MET A 113 -26.70 -29.97 19.09
CA MET A 113 -26.65 -30.48 17.72
C MET A 113 -27.97 -31.13 17.34
N GLY A 114 -28.53 -30.76 16.19
CA GLY A 114 -29.77 -31.38 15.73
C GLY A 114 -30.35 -30.75 14.47
N THR A 115 -31.23 -31.52 13.83
CA THR A 115 -31.71 -31.25 12.47
C THR A 115 -33.21 -30.97 12.48
N GLY A 116 -33.60 -29.74 12.15
CA GLY A 116 -34.98 -29.25 12.26
C GLY A 116 -35.94 -29.94 11.27
N TRP A 117 -35.55 -30.04 10.00
CA TRP A 117 -36.37 -30.71 8.99
C TRP A 117 -36.60 -32.18 9.32
N TYR A 118 -35.58 -32.86 9.86
CA TYR A 118 -35.67 -34.27 10.24
C TYR A 118 -36.68 -34.47 11.37
N TRP A 119 -36.74 -33.56 12.34
CA TRP A 119 -37.76 -33.60 13.39
C TRP A 119 -39.18 -33.57 12.82
N VAL A 120 -39.43 -32.61 11.92
CA VAL A 120 -40.76 -32.42 11.30
C VAL A 120 -41.16 -33.66 10.50
N ASP A 121 -40.24 -34.19 9.70
CA ASP A 121 -40.50 -35.36 8.86
C ASP A 121 -40.62 -36.66 9.63
N TYR A 122 -39.72 -36.92 10.58
CA TYR A 122 -39.70 -38.21 11.27
C TYR A 122 -40.79 -38.29 12.35
N HIS A 123 -40.94 -37.23 13.16
CA HIS A 123 -41.89 -37.23 14.28
C HIS A 123 -43.29 -36.76 13.89
N LYS A 124 -43.46 -36.15 12.71
CA LYS A 124 -44.75 -35.60 12.25
C LYS A 124 -45.31 -34.56 13.23
N ARG A 125 -44.41 -33.72 13.77
CA ARG A 125 -44.71 -32.62 14.70
C ARG A 125 -44.16 -31.32 14.12
N PRO A 126 -44.76 -30.16 14.41
CA PRO A 126 -44.30 -28.90 13.87
C PRO A 126 -42.98 -28.44 14.53
N ILE A 127 -42.24 -27.53 13.88
CA ILE A 127 -40.90 -27.09 14.31
C ILE A 127 -40.94 -26.33 15.64
N GLU A 128 -42.08 -25.73 15.99
CA GLU A 128 -42.30 -25.06 17.28
C GLU A 128 -42.21 -26.03 18.47
N GLU A 129 -42.52 -27.31 18.24
CA GLU A 129 -42.45 -28.38 19.23
C GLU A 129 -41.09 -29.10 19.25
N TYR A 130 -40.12 -28.65 18.47
CA TYR A 130 -38.80 -29.26 18.41
C TYR A 130 -38.05 -29.10 19.75
N PRO A 131 -37.67 -30.20 20.46
CA PRO A 131 -37.10 -30.08 21.80
C PRO A 131 -35.80 -29.29 21.86
N LEU A 132 -34.95 -29.37 20.83
CA LEU A 132 -33.69 -28.61 20.83
C LEU A 132 -33.94 -27.08 20.79
N ASN A 133 -34.99 -26.65 20.07
CA ASN A 133 -35.46 -25.26 20.06
C ASN A 133 -36.10 -24.80 21.39
N GLN A 134 -36.33 -25.69 22.37
CA GLN A 134 -36.71 -25.27 23.72
C GLN A 134 -35.51 -24.70 24.49
N ILE A 135 -34.30 -25.10 24.12
CA ILE A 135 -33.05 -24.66 24.75
C ILE A 135 -32.39 -23.58 23.89
N ALA A 136 -32.25 -23.80 22.58
CA ALA A 136 -31.58 -22.86 21.67
C ALA A 136 -32.17 -21.43 21.72
N ARG A 137 -33.48 -21.32 21.93
CA ARG A 137 -34.18 -20.02 22.03
C ARG A 137 -33.75 -19.17 23.23
N GLU A 138 -33.33 -19.80 24.34
CA GLU A 138 -32.77 -19.06 25.49
C GLU A 138 -31.48 -18.32 25.11
N PHE A 139 -30.79 -18.82 24.08
CA PHE A 139 -29.56 -18.28 23.53
C PHE A 139 -29.77 -17.48 22.24
N GLY A 140 -31.03 -17.14 21.92
CA GLY A 140 -31.37 -16.32 20.76
C GLY A 140 -31.29 -17.04 19.41
N VAL A 141 -31.18 -18.39 19.40
CA VAL A 141 -31.05 -19.19 18.17
C VAL A 141 -32.27 -20.07 17.95
N VAL A 142 -32.70 -20.18 16.70
CA VAL A 142 -33.76 -21.10 16.24
C VAL A 142 -33.23 -21.93 15.09
N ILE A 143 -33.34 -23.25 15.22
CA ILE A 143 -33.06 -24.21 14.15
C ILE A 143 -34.31 -24.28 13.27
N ASN A 144 -34.14 -24.00 11.98
CA ASN A 144 -35.24 -23.85 11.03
C ASN A 144 -35.73 -25.20 10.47
N ASN A 145 -36.94 -25.21 9.92
CA ASN A 145 -37.51 -26.37 9.21
C ASN A 145 -37.14 -26.34 7.72
N ASP A 146 -35.84 -26.26 7.46
CA ASP A 146 -35.31 -26.25 6.12
C ASP A 146 -34.05 -27.12 6.02
N GLY A 147 -33.54 -27.26 4.80
CA GLY A 147 -32.22 -27.80 4.53
C GLY A 147 -31.46 -26.93 3.54
N VAL A 148 -30.23 -26.61 3.91
CA VAL A 148 -29.26 -25.88 3.09
C VAL A 148 -28.80 -26.78 1.95
N LEU A 149 -28.82 -26.24 0.75
CA LEU A 149 -28.44 -26.88 -0.50
C LEU A 149 -27.35 -26.04 -1.15
N ASP A 150 -26.37 -26.73 -1.71
CA ASP A 150 -25.23 -26.14 -2.40
C ASP A 150 -25.09 -26.79 -3.80
N PRO A 151 -25.34 -26.04 -4.89
CA PRO A 151 -25.24 -26.53 -6.26
C PRO A 151 -23.84 -26.84 -6.76
N THR A 152 -22.77 -26.25 -6.19
CA THR A 152 -21.39 -26.39 -6.70
C THR A 152 -20.51 -27.24 -5.80
N ASP A 153 -20.68 -27.13 -4.49
CA ASP A 153 -19.80 -27.66 -3.46
C ASP A 153 -20.52 -28.70 -2.60
N TYR A 154 -20.71 -29.89 -3.15
CA TYR A 154 -21.37 -31.01 -2.47
C TYR A 154 -20.65 -32.35 -2.72
N GLU A 155 -20.88 -33.33 -1.84
CA GLU A 155 -20.25 -34.66 -1.96
C GLU A 155 -20.57 -35.28 -3.33
N PRO A 156 -19.56 -35.61 -4.17
CA PRO A 156 -19.80 -36.21 -5.47
C PRO A 156 -20.64 -37.48 -5.32
N SER A 157 -21.64 -37.65 -6.18
CA SER A 157 -22.67 -38.73 -6.15
C SER A 157 -23.79 -38.59 -5.13
N ARG A 158 -23.87 -37.47 -4.39
CA ARG A 158 -24.99 -37.14 -3.50
C ARG A 158 -25.87 -36.03 -4.06
N ASP A 159 -26.94 -35.72 -3.34
CA ASP A 159 -27.75 -34.53 -3.61
C ASP A 159 -27.08 -33.27 -3.04
N PRO A 160 -27.43 -32.08 -3.57
CA PRO A 160 -26.91 -30.78 -3.12
C PRO A 160 -27.02 -30.48 -1.62
N GLY A 161 -27.80 -31.24 -0.84
CA GLY A 161 -27.86 -31.07 0.60
C GLY A 161 -26.67 -31.67 1.36
N PHE A 162 -25.84 -32.48 0.70
CA PHE A 162 -24.57 -32.97 1.26
C PHE A 162 -23.44 -31.99 0.97
N ALA A 163 -23.66 -30.73 1.37
CA ALA A 163 -22.78 -29.61 1.07
C ALA A 163 -21.44 -29.70 1.80
N ILE A 164 -20.42 -29.11 1.19
CA ILE A 164 -19.07 -28.94 1.68
C ILE A 164 -18.90 -27.46 2.00
N PHE A 165 -18.87 -27.14 3.29
CA PHE A 165 -18.80 -25.75 3.75
C PHE A 165 -17.34 -25.29 3.86
N THR A 166 -17.06 -24.14 3.26
CA THR A 166 -15.75 -23.45 3.25
C THR A 166 -15.84 -22.02 3.76
N ASN A 167 -17.05 -21.47 3.90
CA ASN A 167 -17.27 -20.12 4.40
C ASN A 167 -17.29 -20.09 5.94
N PHE A 168 -16.16 -19.70 6.51
CA PHE A 168 -15.92 -19.64 7.95
C PHE A 168 -15.69 -18.21 8.41
N ALA A 169 -16.31 -17.83 9.53
CA ALA A 169 -15.89 -16.62 10.23
C ALA A 169 -14.58 -16.89 10.98
N VAL A 170 -13.77 -15.86 11.21
CA VAL A 170 -12.58 -15.95 12.09
C VAL A 170 -13.04 -16.26 13.51
N HIS A 171 -12.73 -17.46 13.98
CA HIS A 171 -13.12 -17.94 15.31
C HIS A 171 -12.24 -19.13 15.73
N PRO A 172 -11.92 -19.32 17.03
CA PRO A 172 -11.09 -20.47 17.46
C PRO A 172 -11.65 -21.84 17.06
N VAL A 173 -12.96 -21.95 16.93
CA VAL A 173 -13.63 -23.19 16.48
C VAL A 173 -13.34 -23.49 15.01
N THR A 174 -13.19 -22.47 14.17
CA THR A 174 -12.95 -22.57 12.73
C THR A 174 -11.48 -22.49 12.34
N ASP A 175 -10.59 -22.30 13.32
CA ASP A 175 -9.16 -22.15 13.08
C ASP A 175 -8.53 -23.35 12.33
N GLY A 176 -7.83 -23.01 11.24
CA GLY A 176 -7.18 -23.90 10.30
C GLY A 176 -8.05 -25.04 9.79
N LEU A 177 -9.36 -24.81 9.61
CA LEU A 177 -10.23 -25.71 8.85
C LEU A 177 -10.13 -25.37 7.36
N ALA A 178 -10.01 -26.38 6.51
CA ALA A 178 -10.05 -26.18 5.06
C ALA A 178 -11.49 -26.30 4.54
N SER A 179 -12.22 -27.31 5.02
CA SER A 179 -13.64 -27.50 4.73
C SER A 179 -14.28 -28.47 5.70
N ILE A 180 -15.59 -28.38 5.90
CA ILE A 180 -16.36 -29.33 6.70
C ILE A 180 -17.55 -29.86 5.91
N HIS A 181 -18.01 -31.06 6.24
CA HIS A 181 -19.07 -31.74 5.50
C HIS A 181 -20.08 -32.39 6.43
N SER A 182 -21.34 -32.36 6.03
CA SER A 182 -22.43 -33.05 6.74
C SER A 182 -23.52 -33.50 5.77
N GLY A 183 -24.47 -34.30 6.28
CA GLY A 183 -25.76 -34.43 5.60
C GLY A 183 -26.57 -33.14 5.66
N VAL A 184 -27.73 -33.14 4.99
CA VAL A 184 -28.62 -31.96 4.85
C VAL A 184 -28.79 -31.19 6.17
N VAL A 185 -28.20 -30.00 6.23
CA VAL A 185 -28.12 -29.17 7.44
C VAL A 185 -29.29 -28.21 7.50
N SER A 186 -29.96 -28.08 8.66
CA SER A 186 -30.93 -27.01 8.86
C SER A 186 -30.24 -25.67 9.10
N SER A 187 -30.73 -24.62 8.46
CA SER A 187 -30.22 -23.28 8.71
C SER A 187 -30.61 -22.79 10.10
N LEU A 188 -29.91 -21.77 10.58
CA LEU A 188 -30.13 -21.14 11.87
C LEU A 188 -30.66 -19.72 11.68
N SER A 189 -31.69 -19.36 12.43
CA SER A 189 -32.12 -17.98 12.62
C SER A 189 -31.59 -17.48 13.97
N MET A 190 -30.90 -16.34 13.98
CA MET A 190 -30.21 -15.84 15.18
C MET A 190 -30.67 -14.43 15.55
N THR A 191 -30.66 -14.15 16.85
CA THR A 191 -30.94 -12.85 17.45
C THR A 191 -30.03 -12.65 18.67
N GLY A 192 -29.83 -11.40 19.09
CA GLY A 192 -29.00 -11.12 20.27
C GLY A 192 -27.51 -11.26 19.98
N SER A 193 -26.78 -11.95 20.85
CA SER A 193 -25.31 -12.08 20.81
C SER A 193 -24.79 -13.31 20.05
N ALA A 194 -25.68 -14.15 19.52
CA ALA A 194 -25.28 -15.30 18.70
C ALA A 194 -24.72 -14.85 17.36
N VAL A 195 -23.53 -15.36 17.02
CA VAL A 195 -22.85 -15.06 15.75
C VAL A 195 -22.72 -16.33 14.90
N PRO A 196 -22.93 -16.25 13.58
CA PRO A 196 -22.59 -17.33 12.68
C PRO A 196 -21.08 -17.53 12.64
N ILE A 197 -20.61 -18.76 12.79
CA ILE A 197 -19.20 -19.11 12.57
C ILE A 197 -19.00 -20.02 11.37
N VAL A 198 -20.06 -20.70 10.91
CA VAL A 198 -20.07 -21.42 9.63
C VAL A 198 -21.37 -21.10 8.89
N MET A 199 -21.24 -20.79 7.60
CA MET A 199 -22.34 -20.40 6.71
C MET A 199 -22.24 -21.15 5.39
N GLY A 200 -23.33 -21.17 4.63
CA GLY A 200 -23.26 -21.40 3.19
C GLY A 200 -22.48 -20.29 2.50
N ASP A 201 -22.02 -20.54 1.28
CA ASP A 201 -21.31 -19.59 0.43
C ASP A 201 -22.28 -18.82 -0.51
N GLU A 202 -21.78 -18.27 -1.62
CA GLU A 202 -22.54 -17.35 -2.49
C GLU A 202 -23.75 -18.01 -3.15
N ASP A 203 -23.63 -19.28 -3.56
CA ASP A 203 -24.69 -19.98 -4.28
C ASP A 203 -25.51 -20.95 -3.40
N SER A 204 -25.09 -21.14 -2.16
CA SER A 204 -25.84 -21.80 -1.10
C SER A 204 -27.19 -21.14 -0.81
N TYR A 205 -28.24 -21.95 -0.63
CA TYR A 205 -29.57 -21.48 -0.22
C TYR A 205 -30.33 -22.54 0.58
N SER A 206 -31.33 -22.15 1.36
CA SER A 206 -32.24 -23.12 2.00
C SER A 206 -33.40 -23.45 1.07
N GLY A 207 -33.58 -24.73 0.74
CA GLY A 207 -34.58 -25.15 -0.25
C GLY A 207 -35.24 -26.49 0.01
N TYR A 208 -34.71 -27.29 0.93
CA TYR A 208 -35.38 -28.52 1.37
C TYR A 208 -36.44 -28.16 2.41
N HIS A 209 -37.73 -28.44 2.15
CA HIS A 209 -38.90 -27.92 2.89
C HIS A 209 -39.13 -26.42 2.76
N GLU A 210 -38.74 -25.63 3.76
CA GLU A 210 -38.95 -24.18 3.77
C GLU A 210 -37.79 -23.45 3.06
N LYS A 211 -38.09 -22.22 2.62
CA LYS A 211 -37.11 -21.32 1.98
C LYS A 211 -36.87 -20.13 2.89
N THR A 212 -36.08 -20.36 3.93
CA THR A 212 -35.74 -19.33 4.93
C THR A 212 -34.75 -18.32 4.36
N TYR A 213 -33.72 -18.81 3.69
CA TYR A 213 -32.63 -18.08 3.04
C TYR A 213 -32.61 -18.37 1.54
N GLY A 214 -32.50 -17.30 0.74
CA GLY A 214 -32.28 -17.33 -0.70
C GLY A 214 -30.79 -17.43 -1.10
N VAL A 215 -30.54 -17.45 -2.41
CA VAL A 215 -29.18 -17.40 -2.98
C VAL A 215 -28.54 -16.06 -2.64
N GLY A 216 -27.27 -16.07 -2.23
CA GLY A 216 -26.52 -14.88 -1.78
C GLY A 216 -26.87 -14.40 -0.38
N GLU A 217 -27.66 -15.16 0.39
CA GLU A 217 -28.00 -14.84 1.79
C GLU A 217 -27.19 -15.63 2.82
N TYR A 218 -26.23 -16.45 2.37
CA TYR A 218 -25.22 -17.14 3.21
C TYR A 218 -25.83 -17.84 4.44
N PRO A 219 -26.68 -18.88 4.25
CA PRO A 219 -27.46 -19.48 5.33
C PRO A 219 -26.56 -19.96 6.49
N PRO A 220 -26.74 -19.42 7.72
CA PRO A 220 -25.97 -19.85 8.89
C PRO A 220 -26.27 -21.29 9.26
N ILE A 221 -25.24 -22.08 9.58
CA ILE A 221 -25.41 -23.49 9.98
C ILE A 221 -24.79 -23.83 11.34
N VAL A 222 -23.84 -23.01 11.79
CA VAL A 222 -23.21 -23.10 13.11
C VAL A 222 -23.22 -21.71 13.75
N ALA A 223 -23.77 -21.63 14.96
CA ALA A 223 -23.76 -20.43 15.77
C ALA A 223 -22.87 -20.63 17.00
N ALA A 224 -22.12 -19.58 17.34
CA ALA A 224 -21.36 -19.49 18.58
C ALA A 224 -21.83 -18.29 19.39
N LEU A 225 -21.79 -18.41 20.72
CA LEU A 225 -21.94 -17.28 21.62
C LEU A 225 -21.29 -17.51 22.98
N GLU A 226 -20.98 -16.41 23.64
CA GLU A 226 -20.75 -16.38 25.08
C GLU A 226 -22.03 -16.01 25.80
N TYR A 227 -22.30 -16.66 26.93
CA TYR A 227 -23.49 -16.40 27.74
C TYR A 227 -23.13 -16.47 29.23
N GLY A 228 -23.19 -15.32 29.91
CA GLY A 228 -22.67 -15.19 31.27
C GLY A 228 -21.16 -15.43 31.27
N LYS A 229 -20.70 -16.51 31.92
CA LYS A 229 -19.29 -16.93 31.92
C LYS A 229 -19.02 -18.14 31.03
N GLY A 230 -20.07 -18.74 30.47
CA GLY A 230 -19.99 -19.95 29.67
C GLY A 230 -20.08 -19.67 28.18
N ARG A 231 -20.01 -20.76 27.42
CA ARG A 231 -19.92 -20.73 25.96
C ARG A 231 -20.88 -21.74 25.36
N VAL A 232 -21.45 -21.40 24.22
CA VAL A 232 -22.47 -22.22 23.55
C VAL A 232 -22.14 -22.35 22.07
N ILE A 233 -22.17 -23.59 21.58
CA ILE A 233 -22.16 -23.91 20.14
C ILE A 233 -23.49 -24.58 19.79
N ILE A 234 -24.12 -24.10 18.72
CA ILE A 234 -25.37 -24.64 18.19
C ILE A 234 -25.17 -24.99 16.72
N ILE A 235 -25.43 -26.25 16.37
CA ILE A 235 -25.22 -26.78 15.01
C ILE A 235 -26.56 -27.30 14.49
N GLY A 236 -26.97 -26.83 13.31
CA GLY A 236 -28.20 -27.26 12.63
C GLY A 236 -28.19 -28.69 12.07
N GLN A 237 -27.21 -29.50 12.49
CA GLN A 237 -27.03 -30.88 12.11
C GLN A 237 -26.26 -31.65 13.18
N ASP A 238 -26.58 -32.93 13.33
CA ASP A 238 -26.01 -33.88 14.27
C ASP A 238 -25.05 -34.91 13.63
N THR A 239 -24.84 -34.89 12.31
CA THR A 239 -23.94 -35.83 11.62
C THR A 239 -22.47 -35.41 11.60
N PHE A 240 -22.16 -34.11 11.75
CA PHE A 240 -20.78 -33.57 11.64
C PHE A 240 -19.75 -34.36 12.45
N LEU A 241 -20.08 -34.65 13.71
CA LEU A 241 -19.19 -35.32 14.65
C LEU A 241 -19.47 -36.83 14.76
N SER A 242 -20.38 -37.35 13.95
CA SER A 242 -20.75 -38.76 13.99
C SER A 242 -19.67 -39.64 13.37
N ASP A 243 -19.60 -40.90 13.77
CA ASP A 243 -18.61 -41.87 13.31
C ASP A 243 -18.55 -42.03 11.78
N PHE A 244 -19.64 -41.68 11.09
CA PHE A 244 -19.79 -41.74 9.64
C PHE A 244 -19.05 -40.60 8.92
N ASP A 245 -19.12 -39.37 9.43
CA ASP A 245 -18.54 -38.19 8.78
C ASP A 245 -17.31 -37.62 9.49
N LEU A 246 -16.98 -38.07 10.71
CA LEU A 246 -15.89 -37.51 11.52
C LEU A 246 -14.52 -37.49 10.82
N GLU A 247 -14.22 -38.54 10.04
CA GLU A 247 -12.94 -38.70 9.34
C GLU A 247 -12.94 -38.05 7.95
N LYS A 248 -14.03 -37.38 7.55
CA LYS A 248 -14.11 -36.66 6.27
C LYS A 248 -13.70 -35.19 6.46
N TYR A 249 -12.96 -34.66 5.49
CA TYR A 249 -12.51 -33.26 5.45
C TYR A 249 -11.88 -32.84 6.80
N SER A 250 -12.18 -31.64 7.30
CA SER A 250 -11.69 -31.14 8.59
C SER A 250 -12.64 -31.43 9.77
N ASN A 251 -13.61 -32.35 9.65
CA ASN A 251 -14.64 -32.57 10.68
C ASN A 251 -14.06 -32.98 12.05
N LEU A 252 -13.02 -33.81 12.08
CA LEU A 252 -12.35 -34.17 13.34
C LEU A 252 -11.72 -32.95 14.01
N LYS A 253 -11.00 -32.11 13.24
CA LYS A 253 -10.38 -30.89 13.77
C LYS A 253 -11.44 -29.91 14.27
N PHE A 254 -12.51 -29.70 13.48
CA PHE A 254 -13.65 -28.90 13.89
C PHE A 254 -14.26 -29.39 15.21
N GLY A 255 -14.45 -30.71 15.35
CA GLY A 255 -14.90 -31.31 16.60
C GLY A 255 -13.97 -31.02 17.77
N LEU A 256 -12.66 -31.22 17.62
CA LEU A 256 -11.68 -30.95 18.67
C LEU A 256 -11.68 -29.47 19.07
N ASN A 257 -11.68 -28.56 18.10
CA ASN A 257 -11.74 -27.13 18.34
C ASN A 257 -13.02 -26.73 19.11
N ILE A 258 -14.18 -27.35 18.82
CA ILE A 258 -15.42 -27.13 19.57
C ILE A 258 -15.23 -27.50 21.05
N PHE A 259 -14.68 -28.68 21.36
CA PHE A 259 -14.54 -29.12 22.74
C PHE A 259 -13.47 -28.32 23.49
N ASP A 260 -12.38 -27.95 22.83
CA ASP A 260 -11.36 -27.08 23.41
C ASP A 260 -11.93 -25.69 23.70
N TRP A 261 -12.70 -25.11 22.77
CA TRP A 261 -13.37 -23.84 22.98
C TRP A 261 -14.55 -23.91 23.95
N LEU A 262 -15.21 -25.05 24.15
CA LEU A 262 -16.26 -25.19 25.17
C LEU A 262 -15.73 -25.52 26.56
N SER A 263 -14.49 -26.00 26.66
CA SER A 263 -13.86 -26.30 27.94
C SER A 263 -13.82 -25.04 28.81
N PRO A 264 -13.98 -25.11 30.14
CA PRO A 264 -13.77 -23.95 30.98
C PRO A 264 -12.37 -23.40 30.69
N THR A 265 -12.26 -22.12 30.36
CA THR A 265 -10.96 -21.45 30.51
C THR A 265 -10.63 -21.59 31.99
N VAL A 266 -9.58 -22.34 32.33
CA VAL A 266 -8.92 -22.06 33.60
C VAL A 266 -8.55 -20.61 33.45
N VAL A 267 -9.21 -19.69 34.13
CA VAL A 267 -8.57 -18.44 34.49
C VAL A 267 -7.44 -18.93 35.40
N PRO A 268 -6.19 -19.06 34.91
CA PRO A 268 -5.12 -19.45 35.79
C PRO A 268 -5.08 -18.34 36.86
N PRO A 269 -4.88 -18.65 38.14
CA PRO A 269 -4.55 -17.62 39.10
C PRO A 269 -3.09 -17.18 38.87
N THR A 270 -2.83 -16.60 37.70
CA THR A 270 -1.77 -15.68 37.31
C THR A 270 -2.21 -15.17 35.94
N ASP A 271 -2.68 -13.93 35.94
CA ASP A 271 -2.70 -13.08 34.76
C ASP A 271 -1.33 -13.18 34.07
N ASN A 272 -1.32 -13.78 32.88
CA ASN A 272 -0.15 -13.80 32.00
C ASN A 272 -0.25 -12.68 30.96
N ASP A 273 -1.36 -11.95 30.86
CA ASP A 273 -1.52 -10.81 29.96
C ASP A 273 -0.64 -9.66 30.52
N ASN A 274 0.62 -9.59 30.08
CA ASN A 274 1.58 -8.68 30.72
C ASN A 274 1.34 -7.21 30.35
N ASP A 275 0.65 -6.94 29.25
CA ASP A 275 0.37 -5.58 28.77
C ASP A 275 -1.07 -5.10 29.06
N ASN A 276 -1.93 -6.00 29.53
CA ASN A 276 -3.31 -5.78 29.99
C ASN A 276 -4.27 -5.35 28.88
N ASP A 277 -4.14 -5.89 27.68
CA ASP A 277 -5.07 -5.64 26.57
C ASP A 277 -6.29 -6.57 26.55
N GLY A 278 -6.28 -7.61 27.38
CA GLY A 278 -7.33 -8.62 27.48
C GLY A 278 -7.07 -9.92 26.72
N TYR A 279 -5.94 -10.05 26.04
CA TYR A 279 -5.53 -11.22 25.27
C TYR A 279 -4.28 -11.88 25.88
N PRO A 280 -4.42 -12.96 26.67
CA PRO A 280 -3.26 -13.63 27.26
C PRO A 280 -2.60 -14.63 26.29
N HIS A 281 -1.29 -14.84 26.42
CA HIS A 281 -0.60 -15.96 25.77
C HIS A 281 -1.29 -17.31 26.07
N PRO A 282 -1.49 -18.21 25.07
CA PRO A 282 -0.86 -18.25 23.74
C PRO A 282 -1.66 -17.56 22.62
N TYR A 283 -2.71 -16.80 22.96
CA TYR A 283 -3.57 -16.18 21.95
C TYR A 283 -2.99 -14.86 21.45
N ASP A 284 -2.23 -14.16 22.29
CA ASP A 284 -1.43 -13.01 21.91
C ASP A 284 -0.02 -13.45 21.48
N CYS A 285 0.35 -13.13 20.24
CA CYS A 285 1.65 -13.40 19.64
C CYS A 285 2.77 -12.51 20.19
N ASN A 286 2.44 -11.40 20.86
CA ASN A 286 3.34 -10.60 21.68
C ASN A 286 2.68 -10.03 22.94
N ASP A 287 2.57 -10.92 23.94
CA ASP A 287 2.09 -10.75 25.34
C ASP A 287 2.80 -9.67 26.19
N ASN A 288 3.51 -8.72 25.58
CA ASN A 288 4.11 -7.53 26.21
C ASN A 288 3.83 -6.23 25.43
N ASP A 289 3.03 -6.27 24.37
CA ASP A 289 2.66 -5.15 23.52
C ASP A 289 1.15 -5.14 23.24
N ALA A 290 0.40 -4.34 24.02
CA ALA A 290 -1.05 -4.18 23.92
C ALA A 290 -1.61 -3.67 22.57
N SER A 291 -0.74 -3.45 21.58
CA SER A 291 -1.12 -3.15 20.20
C SER A 291 -1.11 -4.38 19.29
N ILE A 292 -0.71 -5.54 19.81
CA ILE A 292 -0.59 -6.81 19.10
C ILE A 292 -1.52 -7.80 19.78
N TYR A 293 -2.56 -8.22 19.07
CA TYR A 293 -3.55 -9.18 19.57
C TYR A 293 -4.42 -9.69 18.43
N PRO A 294 -5.06 -10.87 18.58
CA PRO A 294 -6.00 -11.41 17.60
C PRO A 294 -7.04 -10.41 17.08
N GLY A 295 -6.93 -10.05 15.81
CA GLY A 295 -7.82 -9.11 15.13
C GLY A 295 -7.56 -7.62 15.42
N ALA A 296 -6.35 -7.26 15.85
CA ALA A 296 -5.88 -5.89 15.80
C ALA A 296 -5.85 -5.36 14.35
N ILE A 297 -5.63 -4.05 14.18
CA ILE A 297 -5.40 -3.48 12.85
C ILE A 297 -3.91 -3.58 12.57
N GLU A 298 -3.54 -4.11 11.40
CA GLU A 298 -2.16 -4.13 10.94
C GLU A 298 -1.58 -2.72 10.83
N LEU A 299 -0.38 -2.56 11.37
CA LEU A 299 0.41 -1.36 11.27
C LEU A 299 1.69 -1.70 10.56
N CYS A 300 2.04 -0.87 9.58
CA CYS A 300 3.31 -0.80 8.86
C CYS A 300 4.57 -0.72 9.77
N ASP A 301 4.83 -1.74 10.55
CA ASP A 301 5.87 -1.77 11.60
C ASP A 301 6.69 -3.07 11.59
N GLY A 302 6.42 -3.98 10.63
CA GLY A 302 7.14 -5.23 10.45
C GLY A 302 6.81 -6.28 11.50
N LYS A 303 5.64 -6.16 12.13
CA LYS A 303 5.10 -7.15 13.07
C LYS A 303 3.75 -7.62 12.57
N ASP A 304 3.41 -8.82 12.99
CA ASP A 304 2.08 -9.40 12.89
C ASP A 304 1.26 -8.80 14.04
N ASN A 305 0.53 -7.72 13.80
CA ASN A 305 -0.24 -7.03 14.84
C ASN A 305 -1.52 -7.81 15.17
N ASP A 306 -2.14 -8.44 14.19
CA ASP A 306 -3.42 -9.12 14.35
C ASP A 306 -3.29 -10.62 14.69
N CYS A 307 -2.06 -11.12 14.78
CA CYS A 307 -1.68 -12.49 15.13
C CYS A 307 -2.24 -13.56 14.18
N ASP A 308 -2.48 -13.25 12.90
CA ASP A 308 -2.93 -14.21 11.89
C ASP A 308 -1.80 -15.03 11.25
N GLY A 309 -0.54 -14.65 11.51
CA GLY A 309 0.67 -15.31 11.01
C GLY A 309 1.25 -14.72 9.73
N VAL A 310 0.64 -13.65 9.21
CA VAL A 310 1.16 -12.79 8.14
C VAL A 310 1.61 -11.46 8.76
N VAL A 311 2.45 -10.70 8.06
CA VAL A 311 3.02 -9.44 8.58
C VAL A 311 2.65 -8.35 7.59
N ASP A 312 2.00 -7.29 8.08
CA ASP A 312 1.65 -6.10 7.30
C ASP A 312 0.74 -6.41 6.07
N GLU A 313 -0.10 -7.45 6.09
CA GLU A 313 -0.86 -7.94 4.92
C GLU A 313 -1.94 -6.97 4.39
N ASP A 314 -2.43 -6.07 5.22
CA ASP A 314 -3.30 -4.96 4.79
C ASP A 314 -2.59 -3.97 3.84
N PHE A 315 -1.27 -4.13 3.65
CA PHE A 315 -0.40 -3.26 2.86
C PHE A 315 0.23 -3.91 1.63
N ASP A 316 -0.17 -5.14 1.26
CA ASP A 316 0.19 -5.86 0.01
C ASP A 316 -1.10 -6.23 -0.76
N LYS A 317 -1.60 -5.32 -1.60
CA LYS A 317 -2.88 -5.51 -2.30
C LYS A 317 -2.77 -6.41 -3.53
N ASP A 318 -1.61 -6.52 -4.15
CA ASP A 318 -1.43 -7.30 -5.37
C ASP A 318 -0.86 -8.71 -5.13
N GLY A 319 -0.38 -8.97 -3.91
CA GLY A 319 0.00 -10.29 -3.40
C GLY A 319 1.37 -10.75 -3.89
N ASP A 320 2.29 -9.84 -4.21
CA ASP A 320 3.66 -10.18 -4.59
C ASP A 320 4.61 -10.40 -3.40
N GLY A 321 4.15 -10.11 -2.19
CA GLY A 321 4.88 -10.26 -0.94
C GLY A 321 5.74 -9.05 -0.56
N CYS A 322 5.68 -7.94 -1.30
CA CYS A 322 6.26 -6.66 -0.96
C CYS A 322 5.17 -5.65 -0.64
N THR A 323 5.06 -5.27 0.62
CA THR A 323 4.08 -4.26 1.04
C THR A 323 4.52 -2.85 0.64
N THR A 324 3.60 -1.89 0.60
CA THR A 324 3.93 -0.44 0.52
C THR A 324 4.97 0.00 1.55
N CYS A 325 5.04 -0.70 2.68
CA CYS A 325 6.00 -0.50 3.76
C CYS A 325 7.37 -1.12 3.47
N GLY A 326 7.37 -2.24 2.73
CA GLY A 326 8.56 -2.92 2.20
C GLY A 326 9.28 -2.12 1.10
N GLY A 327 8.71 -1.02 0.63
CA GLY A 327 9.28 -0.16 -0.41
C GLY A 327 8.62 -0.32 -1.77
N ASP A 328 7.50 -1.05 -1.86
CA ASP A 328 6.73 -1.14 -3.08
C ASP A 328 6.15 0.23 -3.50
N CYS A 329 6.58 0.67 -4.68
CA CYS A 329 6.22 1.93 -5.31
C CYS A 329 4.89 1.86 -6.08
N ASN A 330 4.34 0.66 -6.33
CA ASN A 330 3.01 0.46 -6.89
C ASN A 330 2.33 -0.86 -6.44
N ASP A 331 1.74 -0.79 -5.25
CA ASP A 331 0.90 -1.78 -4.56
C ASP A 331 -0.44 -2.11 -5.24
N ASN A 332 -0.49 -2.15 -6.57
CA ASN A 332 -1.59 -2.73 -7.34
C ASN A 332 -1.07 -3.50 -8.56
N ASP A 333 0.25 -3.67 -8.68
CA ASP A 333 0.94 -4.27 -9.81
C ASP A 333 2.11 -5.13 -9.32
N ALA A 334 1.84 -6.43 -9.11
CA ALA A 334 2.77 -7.47 -8.65
C ALA A 334 4.05 -7.68 -9.50
N SER A 335 4.25 -6.86 -10.54
CA SER A 335 5.48 -6.78 -11.33
C SER A 335 6.37 -5.61 -10.94
N ILE A 336 5.99 -4.83 -9.94
CA ILE A 336 6.66 -3.63 -9.46
C ILE A 336 6.90 -3.80 -7.97
N TYR A 337 8.16 -4.00 -7.58
CA TYR A 337 8.56 -4.18 -6.18
C TYR A 337 10.07 -4.04 -6.04
N PRO A 338 10.59 -3.73 -4.84
CA PRO A 338 12.02 -3.64 -4.55
C PRO A 338 12.84 -4.83 -5.08
N GLY A 339 13.69 -4.57 -6.06
CA GLY A 339 14.56 -5.59 -6.68
C GLY A 339 13.88 -6.51 -7.70
N ALA A 340 12.73 -6.09 -8.25
CA ALA A 340 12.19 -6.67 -9.47
C ALA A 340 13.18 -6.53 -10.65
N ILE A 341 12.89 -7.20 -11.76
CA ILE A 341 13.68 -7.03 -12.99
C ILE A 341 13.05 -5.89 -13.78
N GLU A 342 13.85 -4.88 -14.15
CA GLU A 342 13.44 -3.81 -15.05
C GLU A 342 12.96 -4.34 -16.40
N LEU A 343 11.83 -3.81 -16.85
CA LEU A 343 11.26 -4.06 -18.16
C LEU A 343 11.19 -2.74 -18.90
N CYS A 344 11.60 -2.69 -20.18
CA CYS A 344 11.38 -1.53 -21.05
C CYS A 344 9.89 -1.22 -21.27
N ASP A 345 9.24 -0.66 -20.26
CA ASP A 345 7.83 -0.29 -20.26
C ASP A 345 7.58 1.12 -19.72
N GLY A 346 8.65 1.84 -19.35
CA GLY A 346 8.59 3.22 -18.86
C GLY A 346 8.13 3.33 -17.42
N LYS A 347 8.27 2.25 -16.65
CA LYS A 347 8.02 2.22 -15.21
C LYS A 347 9.33 1.91 -14.47
N ASP A 348 9.35 2.32 -13.22
CA ASP A 348 10.35 1.89 -12.23
C ASP A 348 9.84 0.56 -11.66
N ASN A 349 10.30 -0.56 -12.20
CA ASN A 349 9.83 -1.89 -11.77
C ASN A 349 10.47 -2.29 -10.45
N ASP A 350 11.73 -1.93 -10.22
CA ASP A 350 12.49 -2.36 -9.06
C ASP A 350 12.46 -1.37 -7.88
N CYS A 351 11.73 -0.27 -8.05
CA CYS A 351 11.49 0.80 -7.07
C CYS A 351 12.76 1.46 -6.53
N ASP A 352 13.85 1.51 -7.32
CA ASP A 352 15.10 2.18 -6.92
C ASP A 352 15.11 3.70 -7.22
N GLY A 353 14.09 4.19 -7.95
CA GLY A 353 13.91 5.58 -8.33
C GLY A 353 14.45 5.94 -9.72
N ALA A 354 15.05 4.99 -10.44
CA ALA A 354 15.33 5.09 -11.86
C ALA A 354 14.23 4.39 -12.68
N ILE A 355 14.20 4.63 -13.99
CA ILE A 355 13.21 4.03 -14.89
C ILE A 355 13.99 3.37 -16.01
N ASP A 356 13.77 2.07 -16.21
CA ASP A 356 14.38 1.29 -17.28
C ASP A 356 15.95 1.34 -17.27
N GLU A 357 16.62 1.51 -16.14
CA GLU A 357 18.07 1.79 -16.05
C GLU A 357 18.98 0.63 -16.48
N ASP A 358 18.48 -0.60 -16.45
CA ASP A 358 19.13 -1.75 -17.09
C ASP A 358 19.26 -1.59 -18.62
N PHE A 359 18.58 -0.58 -19.20
CA PHE A 359 18.57 -0.23 -20.61
C PHE A 359 19.24 1.13 -20.91
N ASP A 360 20.01 1.72 -19.98
CA ASP A 360 20.89 2.88 -20.18
C ASP A 360 22.35 2.48 -19.89
N LYS A 361 23.09 2.02 -20.92
CA LYS A 361 24.47 1.53 -20.68
C LYS A 361 25.51 2.62 -20.52
N ASP A 362 25.27 3.84 -20.98
CA ASP A 362 26.26 4.93 -20.92
C ASP A 362 26.00 5.97 -19.83
N GLY A 363 24.80 5.93 -19.23
CA GLY A 363 24.43 6.67 -18.02
C GLY A 363 24.03 8.12 -18.29
N ASP A 364 23.53 8.45 -19.49
CA ASP A 364 23.09 9.79 -19.84
C ASP A 364 21.62 10.09 -19.47
N GLY A 365 20.89 9.07 -19.01
CA GLY A 365 19.49 9.15 -18.61
C GLY A 365 18.49 8.87 -19.74
N TYR A 366 18.95 8.50 -20.93
CA TYR A 366 18.12 8.06 -22.05
C TYR A 366 18.36 6.59 -22.35
N THR A 367 17.29 5.80 -22.34
CA THR A 367 17.39 4.35 -22.54
C THR A 367 17.18 3.98 -24.00
N THR A 368 17.63 2.78 -24.39
CA THR A 368 17.38 2.21 -25.72
C THR A 368 15.88 2.21 -26.08
N CYS A 369 14.97 2.05 -25.10
CA CYS A 369 13.53 2.16 -25.31
C CYS A 369 12.98 3.58 -25.17
N GLY A 370 13.68 4.47 -24.47
CA GLY A 370 13.44 5.92 -24.43
C GLY A 370 13.72 6.63 -25.75
N GLY A 371 14.25 5.93 -26.74
CA GLY A 371 14.50 6.43 -28.09
C GLY A 371 15.97 6.71 -28.39
N ASP A 372 16.88 6.35 -27.49
CA ASP A 372 18.31 6.43 -27.76
C ASP A 372 18.72 5.49 -28.91
N CYS A 373 19.24 6.10 -29.96
CA CYS A 373 19.70 5.44 -31.17
C CYS A 373 21.13 4.86 -31.04
N ASN A 374 21.88 5.23 -29.99
CA ASN A 374 23.18 4.64 -29.65
C ASN A 374 23.50 4.67 -28.14
N ASP A 375 22.89 3.72 -27.44
CA ASP A 375 23.04 3.36 -26.02
C ASP A 375 24.44 2.89 -25.57
N ASN A 376 25.52 3.40 -26.16
CA ASN A 376 26.87 3.22 -25.64
C ASN A 376 27.69 4.52 -25.76
N ASP A 377 27.02 5.64 -26.07
CA ASP A 377 27.58 6.95 -26.32
C ASP A 377 26.66 8.04 -25.77
N ALA A 378 26.93 8.49 -24.54
CA ALA A 378 26.22 9.55 -23.80
C ALA A 378 26.14 10.93 -24.49
N SER A 379 26.66 11.06 -25.72
CA SER A 379 26.49 12.24 -26.57
C SER A 379 25.39 12.07 -27.63
N VAL A 380 24.73 10.91 -27.65
CA VAL A 380 23.69 10.54 -28.60
C VAL A 380 22.43 10.22 -27.82
N TYR A 381 21.41 11.07 -27.90
CA TYR A 381 20.13 10.87 -27.23
C TYR A 381 19.04 11.76 -27.84
N PRO A 382 17.75 11.40 -27.70
CA PRO A 382 16.64 12.20 -28.23
C PRO A 382 16.69 13.68 -27.86
N GLY A 383 16.86 14.54 -28.86
CA GLY A 383 16.92 15.99 -28.70
C GLY A 383 18.26 16.54 -28.19
N ALA A 384 19.34 15.77 -28.30
CA ALA A 384 20.70 16.29 -28.14
C ALA A 384 20.99 17.43 -29.15
N THR A 385 22.07 18.17 -28.93
CA THR A 385 22.55 19.13 -29.94
C THR A 385 23.45 18.40 -30.91
N GLU A 386 23.15 18.51 -32.21
CA GLU A 386 24.00 18.00 -33.28
C GLU A 386 25.44 18.54 -33.18
N LEU A 387 26.40 17.67 -33.46
CA LEU A 387 27.83 17.98 -33.60
C LEU A 387 28.26 17.57 -35.00
N ASP A 388 29.24 18.26 -35.61
CA ASP A 388 29.81 17.85 -36.92
C ASP A 388 30.78 16.68 -36.72
N ASP A 389 30.25 15.55 -36.24
CA ASP A 389 31.00 14.33 -35.95
C ASP A 389 30.53 13.12 -36.77
N GLY A 390 29.53 13.32 -37.64
CA GLY A 390 28.99 12.30 -38.54
C GLY A 390 28.06 11.31 -37.84
N LYS A 391 27.53 11.68 -36.68
CA LYS A 391 26.50 10.92 -35.95
C LYS A 391 25.18 11.66 -36.02
N ASP A 392 24.11 10.91 -35.79
CA ASP A 392 22.78 11.43 -35.51
C ASP A 392 22.74 11.60 -33.99
N ASN A 393 23.13 12.77 -33.48
CA ASN A 393 23.25 12.99 -32.03
C ASN A 393 21.87 13.08 -31.39
N ASP A 394 20.89 13.68 -32.07
CA ASP A 394 19.57 13.96 -31.53
C ASP A 394 18.52 12.86 -31.82
N CYS A 395 18.92 11.82 -32.55
CA CYS A 395 18.13 10.66 -32.94
C CYS A 395 16.86 10.99 -33.76
N ASP A 396 16.85 12.10 -34.51
CA ASP A 396 15.73 12.48 -35.38
C ASP A 396 15.77 11.77 -36.76
N GLY A 397 16.86 11.06 -37.05
CA GLY A 397 17.09 10.33 -38.29
C GLY A 397 17.82 11.12 -39.38
N LEU A 398 18.26 12.34 -39.09
CA LEU A 398 19.18 13.16 -39.86
C LEU A 398 20.58 13.07 -39.23
N ILE A 399 21.60 13.56 -39.93
CA ILE A 399 22.99 13.53 -39.47
C ILE A 399 23.53 14.93 -39.68
N ASP A 400 24.08 15.52 -38.61
CA ASP A 400 24.74 16.82 -38.58
C ASP A 400 23.84 17.98 -39.10
N GLU A 401 22.52 17.95 -38.90
CA GLU A 401 21.62 19.00 -39.38
C GLU A 401 21.64 20.27 -38.52
N GLY A 402 21.29 21.41 -39.13
CA GLY A 402 21.30 22.70 -38.43
C GLY A 402 22.70 23.26 -38.15
N LEU A 403 23.76 22.47 -38.38
CA LEU A 403 25.14 22.92 -38.36
C LEU A 403 25.49 23.56 -39.70
N ALA A 404 25.73 24.87 -39.69
CA ALA A 404 26.32 25.55 -40.83
C ALA A 404 27.79 25.13 -40.94
N GLU A 405 28.19 24.61 -42.11
CA GLU A 405 29.60 24.39 -42.45
C GLU A 405 30.38 25.68 -42.20
N ASP A 406 31.31 25.67 -41.23
CA ASP A 406 32.37 26.66 -41.07
C ASP A 406 33.32 26.54 -42.28
N LYS A 407 33.10 27.37 -43.32
CA LYS A 407 33.80 27.17 -44.61
C LYS A 407 35.23 27.69 -44.61
N ASP A 408 35.56 28.65 -43.75
CA ASP A 408 36.90 29.23 -43.67
C ASP A 408 37.75 28.67 -42.52
N HIS A 409 37.13 27.88 -41.64
CA HIS A 409 37.72 27.13 -40.53
C HIS A 409 38.29 27.99 -39.40
N ASP A 410 37.63 29.10 -39.07
CA ASP A 410 38.00 29.96 -37.95
C ASP A 410 37.32 29.58 -36.61
N GLY A 411 36.38 28.64 -36.65
CA GLY A 411 35.62 28.15 -35.51
C GLY A 411 34.26 28.81 -35.31
N TYR A 412 33.85 29.70 -36.20
CA TYR A 412 32.52 30.33 -36.24
C TYR A 412 31.80 29.99 -37.55
N SER A 413 30.47 30.00 -37.53
CA SER A 413 29.67 29.78 -38.74
C SER A 413 28.38 30.59 -38.71
N LEU A 414 27.74 30.73 -39.88
CA LEU A 414 26.47 31.45 -40.01
C LEU A 414 25.40 30.85 -39.07
N PRO A 415 24.62 31.67 -38.34
CA PRO A 415 24.49 33.11 -38.46
C PRO A 415 25.39 33.93 -37.50
N SER A 416 26.22 33.28 -36.68
CA SER A 416 27.09 33.95 -35.71
C SER A 416 28.27 34.64 -36.42
N ASP A 417 28.78 34.02 -37.48
CA ASP A 417 29.75 34.62 -38.39
C ASP A 417 29.02 35.43 -39.48
N CYS A 418 29.31 36.73 -39.56
CA CYS A 418 28.73 37.64 -40.53
C CYS A 418 29.35 37.55 -41.94
N ASP A 419 30.50 36.87 -42.11
CA ASP A 419 31.10 36.48 -43.41
C ASP A 419 31.90 35.17 -43.30
N ASP A 420 31.16 34.04 -43.31
CA ASP A 420 31.60 32.63 -43.30
C ASP A 420 32.49 32.17 -44.48
N ASN A 421 33.13 33.10 -45.19
CA ASN A 421 34.18 32.81 -46.17
C ASN A 421 35.47 33.60 -45.88
N ASP A 422 35.52 34.38 -44.79
CA ASP A 422 36.64 35.23 -44.38
C ASP A 422 36.95 35.04 -42.89
N ALA A 423 37.89 34.15 -42.57
CA ALA A 423 38.39 33.82 -41.22
C ALA A 423 38.96 35.00 -40.40
N SER A 424 38.89 36.23 -40.90
CA SER A 424 39.20 37.46 -40.18
C SER A 424 37.96 38.25 -39.75
N VAL A 425 36.78 37.73 -40.04
CA VAL A 425 35.46 38.28 -39.70
C VAL A 425 34.75 37.25 -38.83
N HIS A 426 34.63 37.51 -37.54
CA HIS A 426 33.97 36.61 -36.60
C HIS A 426 33.66 37.33 -35.28
N PRO A 427 32.72 36.83 -34.46
CA PRO A 427 32.44 37.37 -33.13
C PRO A 427 33.71 37.67 -32.31
N GLY A 428 33.91 38.94 -31.94
CA GLY A 428 35.04 39.39 -31.14
C GLY A 428 36.40 39.42 -31.87
N ALA A 429 36.42 39.45 -33.20
CA ALA A 429 37.61 39.84 -33.96
C ALA A 429 38.04 41.29 -33.64
N ILE A 430 39.21 41.70 -34.14
CA ILE A 430 39.65 43.09 -33.99
C ILE A 430 39.12 43.87 -35.20
N GLU A 431 38.44 44.98 -34.96
CA GLU A 431 38.00 45.91 -36.00
C GLU A 431 39.19 46.53 -36.75
N LEU A 432 39.08 46.54 -38.08
CA LEU A 432 40.02 47.19 -38.98
C LEU A 432 39.29 48.29 -39.73
N CYS A 433 39.96 49.42 -40.01
CA CYS A 433 39.37 50.48 -40.85
C CYS A 433 39.27 50.09 -42.33
N ASP A 434 38.42 49.12 -42.63
CA ASP A 434 38.16 48.55 -43.95
C ASP A 434 36.67 48.58 -44.32
N LYS A 435 35.81 49.12 -43.44
CA LYS A 435 34.35 49.25 -43.60
C LYS A 435 33.61 47.93 -43.54
N LYS A 436 34.22 46.90 -42.94
CA LYS A 436 33.54 45.68 -42.53
C LYS A 436 33.22 45.77 -41.04
N ASP A 437 32.21 45.01 -40.65
CA ASP A 437 31.97 44.64 -39.26
C ASP A 437 32.82 43.37 -39.06
N ASN A 438 34.06 43.52 -38.59
CA ASN A 438 34.98 42.40 -38.42
C ASN A 438 34.60 41.56 -37.20
N ASP A 439 34.10 42.18 -36.14
CA ASP A 439 33.78 41.53 -34.89
C ASP A 439 32.31 41.08 -34.77
N CYS A 440 31.52 41.31 -35.81
CA CYS A 440 30.12 40.93 -35.99
C CYS A 440 29.19 41.45 -34.86
N ASP A 441 29.51 42.59 -34.25
CA ASP A 441 28.71 43.19 -33.19
C ASP A 441 27.53 44.04 -33.70
N GLY A 442 27.45 44.24 -35.02
CA GLY A 442 26.41 44.99 -35.72
C GLY A 442 26.76 46.46 -35.94
N THR A 443 27.94 46.89 -35.56
CA THR A 443 28.53 48.19 -35.88
C THR A 443 29.76 48.03 -36.77
N VAL A 444 30.23 49.12 -37.38
CA VAL A 444 31.32 49.06 -38.38
C VAL A 444 32.39 50.06 -37.93
N ASP A 445 33.63 49.60 -37.80
CA ASP A 445 34.80 50.38 -37.42
C ASP A 445 34.64 51.12 -36.05
N ASP A 446 33.94 50.55 -35.06
CA ASP A 446 33.51 51.24 -33.82
C ASP A 446 34.60 51.36 -32.73
N ASP A 447 35.60 50.48 -32.74
CA ASP A 447 36.81 50.54 -31.89
C ASP A 447 37.66 51.84 -32.07
N PHE A 448 37.22 52.72 -32.98
CA PHE A 448 37.90 53.94 -33.40
C PHE A 448 37.15 55.24 -33.04
N ASP A 449 36.08 55.19 -32.22
CA ASP A 449 35.35 56.33 -31.62
C ASP A 449 35.41 56.27 -30.08
N LYS A 450 36.46 56.84 -29.48
CA LYS A 450 36.69 56.77 -28.01
C LYS A 450 35.88 57.76 -27.20
N ASP A 451 35.50 58.89 -27.77
CA ASP A 451 34.73 59.91 -27.05
C ASP A 451 33.21 59.83 -27.26
N GLY A 452 32.77 58.99 -28.21
CA GLY A 452 31.40 58.55 -28.40
C GLY A 452 30.52 59.58 -29.09
N ASP A 453 31.10 60.45 -29.93
CA ASP A 453 30.35 61.45 -30.68
C ASP A 453 29.80 60.93 -32.03
N GLY A 454 30.18 59.71 -32.41
CA GLY A 454 29.78 59.04 -33.65
C GLY A 454 30.73 59.26 -34.82
N TYR A 455 31.86 59.95 -34.63
CA TYR A 455 32.90 60.15 -35.63
C TYR A 455 34.18 59.45 -35.21
N THR A 456 34.56 58.43 -35.98
CA THR A 456 35.79 57.68 -35.69
C THR A 456 37.03 58.40 -36.22
N THR A 457 38.22 58.02 -35.73
CA THR A 457 39.51 58.43 -36.34
C THR A 457 39.59 58.14 -37.84
N CYS A 458 38.89 57.10 -38.30
CA CYS A 458 38.81 56.72 -39.71
C CYS A 458 37.74 57.52 -40.48
N GLY A 459 36.78 58.10 -39.78
CA GLY A 459 35.80 59.07 -40.25
C GLY A 459 36.32 60.49 -40.46
N GLY A 460 37.58 60.77 -40.09
CA GLY A 460 38.22 62.09 -40.28
C GLY A 460 38.25 62.95 -39.02
N ASP A 461 37.86 62.42 -37.87
CA ASP A 461 38.16 63.04 -36.59
C ASP A 461 39.65 62.84 -36.25
N TYR A 462 40.38 63.96 -36.12
CA TYR A 462 41.81 63.92 -35.81
C TYR A 462 42.09 63.97 -34.30
N ASN A 463 41.08 64.20 -33.45
CA ASN A 463 41.19 64.17 -32.00
C ASN A 463 40.03 63.42 -31.32
N ASP A 464 40.08 62.11 -31.51
CA ASP A 464 39.25 61.05 -30.92
C ASP A 464 39.39 60.90 -29.38
N ASN A 465 39.53 62.00 -28.65
CA ASN A 465 39.37 62.04 -27.19
C ASN A 465 38.62 63.32 -26.77
N ASP A 466 38.10 64.08 -27.73
CA ASP A 466 37.46 65.36 -27.56
C ASP A 466 36.27 65.46 -28.52
N ALA A 467 35.11 64.99 -28.07
CA ALA A 467 33.81 65.01 -28.78
C ALA A 467 33.33 66.40 -29.25
N SER A 468 34.12 67.45 -29.04
CA SER A 468 33.91 68.78 -29.61
C SER A 468 34.74 69.05 -30.86
N ILE A 469 35.55 68.09 -31.28
CA ILE A 469 36.38 68.12 -32.47
C ILE A 469 35.95 66.95 -33.33
N HIS A 470 35.25 67.22 -34.42
CA HIS A 470 34.81 66.21 -35.37
C HIS A 470 34.42 66.86 -36.69
N PRO A 471 34.43 66.12 -37.81
CA PRO A 471 33.98 66.63 -39.11
C PRO A 471 32.61 67.33 -39.05
N GLY A 472 32.59 68.64 -39.33
CA GLY A 472 31.38 69.47 -39.32
C GLY A 472 30.87 69.89 -37.94
N ALA A 473 31.70 69.86 -36.90
CA ALA A 473 31.41 70.52 -35.63
C ALA A 473 31.24 72.05 -35.81
N ILE A 474 30.78 72.73 -34.76
CA ILE A 474 30.71 74.20 -34.76
C ILE A 474 32.05 74.72 -34.23
N GLU A 475 32.68 75.63 -34.97
CA GLU A 475 33.86 76.34 -34.53
C GLU A 475 33.61 77.13 -33.24
N LEU A 476 34.52 76.98 -32.28
CA LEU A 476 34.56 77.73 -31.04
C LEU A 476 35.80 78.61 -31.05
N CYS A 477 35.72 79.82 -30.51
CA CYS A 477 36.88 80.69 -30.35
C CYS A 477 37.88 80.19 -29.28
N ASP A 478 38.52 79.07 -29.55
CA ASP A 478 39.49 78.41 -28.68
C ASP A 478 40.81 78.10 -29.39
N ARG A 479 40.94 78.52 -30.67
CA ARG A 479 42.12 78.32 -31.53
C ARG A 479 42.37 76.86 -31.88
N LYS A 480 41.33 76.04 -31.88
CA LYS A 480 41.34 74.70 -32.46
C LYS A 480 40.54 74.71 -33.76
N ASP A 481 40.76 73.69 -34.57
CA ASP A 481 39.98 73.36 -35.76
C ASP A 481 38.89 72.39 -35.30
N ASN A 482 37.78 72.90 -34.78
CA ASN A 482 36.74 72.05 -34.19
C ASN A 482 36.06 71.19 -35.27
N ASP A 483 35.88 71.72 -36.47
CA ASP A 483 35.12 71.06 -37.52
C ASP A 483 35.95 70.14 -38.44
N CYS A 484 37.26 70.06 -38.20
CA CYS A 484 38.22 69.23 -38.92
C CYS A 484 38.35 69.55 -40.41
N ASP A 485 38.05 70.77 -40.85
CA ASP A 485 38.17 71.18 -42.25
C ASP A 485 39.58 71.69 -42.63
N GLY A 486 40.45 71.89 -41.63
CA GLY A 486 41.82 72.37 -41.77
C GLY A 486 41.99 73.89 -41.59
N LEU A 487 40.92 74.62 -41.25
CA LEU A 487 40.91 76.03 -40.86
C LEU A 487 40.72 76.15 -39.33
N ILE A 488 40.94 77.34 -38.78
CA ILE A 488 40.86 77.58 -37.33
C ILE A 488 40.02 78.82 -37.10
N ASP A 489 38.94 78.68 -36.31
CA ASP A 489 38.03 79.76 -35.92
C ASP A 489 37.39 80.52 -37.13
N GLU A 490 37.27 79.92 -38.32
CA GLU A 490 36.92 80.62 -39.57
C GLU A 490 35.48 81.14 -39.62
N ASP A 491 34.56 80.57 -38.84
CA ASP A 491 33.21 81.10 -38.66
C ASP A 491 33.18 82.51 -38.01
N PHE A 492 34.33 82.98 -37.52
CA PHE A 492 34.51 84.27 -36.87
C PHE A 492 35.29 85.31 -37.70
N ASP A 493 35.54 85.05 -38.98
CA ASP A 493 36.12 85.97 -39.99
C ASP A 493 35.11 86.21 -41.13
N LYS A 494 34.20 87.17 -40.93
CA LYS A 494 33.12 87.46 -41.90
C LYS A 494 33.58 88.24 -43.12
N ASP A 495 34.60 89.07 -42.98
CA ASP A 495 35.07 89.89 -44.10
C ASP A 495 36.23 89.23 -44.89
N GLY A 496 36.76 88.13 -44.37
CA GLY A 496 37.67 87.21 -45.06
C GLY A 496 39.10 87.73 -45.14
N ASP A 497 39.52 88.57 -44.21
CA ASP A 497 40.87 89.16 -44.18
C ASP A 497 41.90 88.28 -43.45
N GLY A 498 41.45 87.20 -42.81
CA GLY A 498 42.25 86.26 -42.05
C GLY A 498 42.38 86.62 -40.56
N TYR A 499 41.72 87.67 -40.07
CA TYR A 499 41.68 88.07 -38.68
C TYR A 499 40.26 87.93 -38.12
N THR A 500 40.06 86.92 -37.28
CA THR A 500 38.75 86.69 -36.68
C THR A 500 38.45 87.71 -35.57
N THR A 501 37.17 87.85 -35.20
CA THR A 501 36.78 88.59 -33.98
C THR A 501 37.50 88.13 -32.72
N CYS A 502 37.92 86.86 -32.70
CA CYS A 502 38.65 86.23 -31.60
C CYS A 502 40.16 86.48 -31.69
N GLY A 503 40.66 86.81 -32.88
CA GLY A 503 41.99 87.37 -33.14
C GLY A 503 42.16 88.83 -32.72
N GLY A 504 41.08 89.52 -32.29
CA GLY A 504 41.12 90.90 -31.82
C GLY A 504 40.64 91.93 -32.84
N ASP A 505 40.07 91.49 -33.97
CA ASP A 505 39.34 92.40 -34.85
C ASP A 505 37.99 92.79 -34.22
N TYR A 506 37.86 94.06 -33.84
CA TYR A 506 36.64 94.55 -33.22
C TYR A 506 35.55 94.89 -34.26
N ASN A 507 35.88 94.95 -35.55
CA ASN A 507 34.94 95.23 -36.63
C ASN A 507 35.10 94.30 -37.83
N ASP A 508 34.77 93.04 -37.57
CA ASP A 508 34.64 91.89 -38.48
C ASP A 508 33.51 92.03 -39.51
N ASN A 509 33.37 93.19 -40.12
CA ASN A 509 32.57 93.40 -41.33
C ASN A 509 33.30 94.35 -42.29
N ASP A 510 34.54 94.70 -42.01
CA ASP A 510 35.35 95.70 -42.69
C ASP A 510 36.81 95.23 -42.70
N ALA A 511 37.18 94.47 -43.72
CA ALA A 511 38.52 93.90 -43.98
C ALA A 511 39.69 94.91 -44.04
N SER A 512 39.41 96.20 -43.76
CA SER A 512 40.40 97.24 -43.57
C SER A 512 40.68 97.55 -42.10
N ILE A 513 39.98 96.90 -41.17
CA ILE A 513 40.13 97.02 -39.73
C ILE A 513 40.56 95.66 -39.21
N TYR A 514 41.78 95.54 -38.71
CA TYR A 514 42.30 94.31 -38.12
C TYR A 514 43.54 94.64 -37.26
N PRO A 515 43.88 93.80 -36.27
CA PRO A 515 45.06 94.00 -35.45
C PRO A 515 46.35 94.21 -36.27
N GLY A 516 46.91 95.41 -36.22
CA GLY A 516 48.12 95.79 -36.97
C GLY A 516 47.89 96.26 -38.41
N ALA A 517 46.66 96.63 -38.80
CA ALA A 517 46.39 97.30 -40.06
C ALA A 517 47.11 98.66 -40.17
N ILE A 518 47.12 99.24 -41.37
CA ILE A 518 47.70 100.58 -41.57
C ILE A 518 46.64 101.65 -41.28
N GLU A 519 46.88 102.47 -40.25
CA GLU A 519 46.07 103.64 -39.92
C GLU A 519 45.83 104.58 -41.11
N LEU A 520 44.56 104.81 -41.44
CA LEU A 520 44.14 105.74 -42.49
C LEU A 520 43.71 107.07 -41.86
N CYS A 521 43.92 108.18 -42.59
CA CYS A 521 43.47 109.51 -42.16
C CYS A 521 41.95 109.71 -42.35
N ASP A 522 41.13 108.72 -41.99
CA ASP A 522 39.68 108.72 -42.17
C ASP A 522 38.89 108.84 -40.83
N ARG A 523 39.61 108.92 -39.71
CA ARG A 523 39.10 109.01 -38.33
C ARG A 523 38.44 107.73 -37.82
N LYS A 524 38.68 106.58 -38.46
CA LYS A 524 38.49 105.28 -37.83
C LYS A 524 39.80 104.85 -37.17
N ASP A 525 39.69 103.89 -36.27
CA ASP A 525 40.82 103.13 -35.72
C ASP A 525 40.90 101.86 -36.57
N ASN A 526 41.92 101.73 -37.40
CA ASN A 526 42.08 100.61 -38.31
C ASN A 526 42.87 99.47 -37.69
N ASP A 527 43.80 99.74 -36.78
CA ASP A 527 44.72 98.74 -36.24
C ASP A 527 44.30 98.11 -34.90
N CYS A 528 43.14 98.49 -34.37
CA CYS A 528 42.50 97.91 -33.19
C CYS A 528 43.32 98.10 -31.89
N ASP A 529 44.03 99.23 -31.75
CA ASP A 529 45.05 99.48 -30.70
C ASP A 529 44.70 100.45 -29.54
#